data_AF-A0A4P6L1Z0-F1
#
_entry.id   AF-A0A4P6L1Z0-F1
#
_cell.length_a   1.000
_cell.length_b   1.000
_cell.length_c   1.000
_cell.angle_alpha   90.00
_cell.angle_beta   90.00
_cell.angle_gamma   90.00
#
_symmetry.space_group_name_H-M   'P 1'
#
loop_
_entity.id
_entity.type
_entity.pdbx_description
1 polymer ?
#
loop_
_entity_poly.entity_id
_entity_poly.type
_entity_poly.pdbx_seq_one_letter_code
_entity_poly.pdbx_strand_id
1 'polypeptide(L)'
;MNATLLIQLAGPLRMGVILAIALHVLALVPQFRARHFQPRFVNTTLYGLVLAVAHGALLALAGAELAASDAQRRADAVAWCLAGAVLLNLAVAAQNLLAVVALVRLHHASAVLAHSIRGAVKPMIWASAALAVAAYAAAHGWL
;
A
#
# COMPACT_ATOMS: atom_id res chain seq x y z
N MET A 1 8.55 6.94 29.69
CA MET A 1 7.66 7.39 28.60
C MET A 1 7.55 6.25 27.59
N ASN A 2 6.37 5.66 27.41
CA ASN A 2 6.18 4.56 26.45
C ASN A 2 6.20 5.13 25.03
N ALA A 3 7.12 4.65 24.18
CA ALA A 3 7.12 5.03 22.77
C ALA A 3 5.78 4.64 22.11
N THR A 4 5.19 5.55 21.34
CA THR A 4 3.94 5.28 20.62
C THR A 4 4.13 4.15 19.61
N LEU A 5 3.06 3.42 19.31
CA LEU A 5 3.07 2.32 18.34
C LEU A 5 3.48 2.83 16.95
N LEU A 6 3.15 4.09 16.64
CA LEU A 6 3.59 4.81 15.45
C LEU A 6 5.11 4.91 15.33
N ILE A 7 5.83 5.24 16.41
CA ILE A 7 7.31 5.33 16.40
C ILE A 7 7.91 3.94 16.17
N GLN A 8 7.37 2.91 16.79
CA GLN A 8 7.85 1.53 16.63
C GLN A 8 7.64 1.02 15.21
N LEU A 9 6.50 1.36 14.59
CA LEU A 9 6.16 0.92 13.25
C LEU A 9 6.67 1.85 12.14
N ALA A 10 7.19 3.04 12.44
CA ALA A 10 7.62 4.01 11.43
C ALA A 10 8.64 3.42 10.43
N GLY A 11 9.65 2.72 10.93
CA GLY A 11 10.66 2.05 10.10
C GLY A 11 10.04 0.97 9.20
N PRO A 12 9.35 -0.04 9.77
CA PRO A 12 8.63 -1.06 8.98
C PRO A 12 7.64 -0.49 7.96
N LEU A 13 6.84 0.52 8.33
CA LEU A 13 5.87 1.16 7.44
C LEU A 13 6.56 1.86 6.27
N ARG A 14 7.63 2.60 6.54
CA ARG A 14 8.44 3.25 5.49
C ARG A 14 9.00 2.23 4.51
N MET A 15 9.55 1.12 5.03
CA MET A 15 10.03 0.03 4.19
C MET A 15 8.91 -0.61 3.38
N GLY A 16 7.74 -0.82 3.98
CA GLY A 16 6.56 -1.35 3.30
C GLY A 16 6.06 -0.43 2.17
N VAL A 17 6.05 0.89 2.38
CA VAL A 17 5.71 1.88 1.34
C VAL A 17 6.71 1.84 0.19
N ILE A 18 8.02 1.86 0.50
CA ILE A 18 9.08 1.79 -0.53
C ILE A 18 8.95 0.51 -1.34
N LEU A 19 8.73 -0.62 -0.66
CA LEU A 19 8.54 -1.91 -1.31
C LEU A 19 7.29 -1.91 -2.20
N ALA A 20 6.16 -1.38 -1.73
CA ALA A 20 4.95 -1.28 -2.55
C ALA A 20 5.18 -0.45 -3.82
N ILE A 21 5.86 0.68 -3.72
CA ILE A 21 6.26 1.51 -4.87
C ILE A 21 7.11 0.69 -5.84
N ALA A 22 8.17 0.05 -5.33
CA ALA A 22 9.09 -0.74 -6.16
C ALA A 22 8.35 -1.88 -6.89
N LEU A 23 7.45 -2.59 -6.21
CA LEU A 23 6.65 -3.67 -6.79
C LEU A 23 5.71 -3.16 -7.90
N HIS A 24 5.02 -2.03 -7.69
CA HIS A 24 4.16 -1.43 -8.71
C HIS A 24 4.96 -0.96 -9.92
N VAL A 25 6.13 -0.35 -9.71
CA VAL A 25 7.02 0.06 -10.81
C VAL A 25 7.54 -1.17 -11.58
N LEU A 26 7.99 -2.21 -10.88
CA LEU A 26 8.44 -3.45 -11.50
C LEU A 26 7.33 -4.16 -12.30
N ALA A 27 6.09 -4.09 -11.81
CA ALA A 27 4.92 -4.58 -12.53
C ALA A 27 4.67 -3.85 -13.87
N LEU A 28 5.02 -2.56 -13.96
CA LEU A 28 4.88 -1.80 -15.22
C LEU A 28 5.97 -2.10 -16.24
N VAL A 29 7.20 -2.43 -15.80
CA VAL A 29 8.37 -2.58 -16.70
C VAL A 29 8.09 -3.53 -17.89
N PRO A 30 7.51 -4.73 -17.70
CA PRO A 30 7.29 -5.63 -18.82
C PRO A 30 6.22 -5.15 -19.81
N GLN A 31 5.24 -4.36 -19.37
CA GLN A 31 4.24 -3.79 -20.27
C GLN A 31 4.83 -2.73 -21.19
N PHE A 32 5.70 -1.87 -20.64
CA PHE A 32 6.47 -0.91 -21.43
C PHE A 32 7.39 -1.61 -22.44
N ARG A 33 8.07 -2.69 -22.02
CA ARG A 33 8.95 -3.47 -22.92
C ARG A 33 8.18 -4.16 -24.03
N ALA A 34 7.02 -4.75 -23.72
CA ALA A 34 6.19 -5.44 -24.70
C ALA A 34 5.36 -4.48 -25.58
N ARG A 35 5.33 -3.17 -25.27
CA ARG A 35 4.42 -2.17 -25.86
C ARG A 35 2.95 -2.62 -25.86
N HIS A 36 2.59 -3.46 -24.89
CA HIS A 36 1.26 -4.03 -24.75
C HIS A 36 0.71 -3.63 -23.38
N PHE A 37 -0.26 -2.72 -23.40
CA PHE A 37 -0.86 -2.16 -22.19
C PHE A 37 -2.23 -2.77 -21.96
N GLN A 38 -2.34 -3.61 -20.94
CA GLN A 38 -3.64 -4.07 -20.48
C GLN A 38 -4.26 -2.98 -19.57
N PRO A 39 -5.35 -2.30 -19.98
CA PRO A 39 -5.85 -1.12 -19.28
C PRO A 39 -6.21 -1.40 -17.82
N ARG A 40 -6.83 -2.55 -17.54
CA ARG A 40 -7.20 -2.96 -16.18
C ARG A 40 -5.99 -3.13 -15.27
N PHE A 41 -4.91 -3.72 -15.79
CA PHE A 41 -3.67 -3.90 -15.06
C PHE A 41 -2.98 -2.56 -14.78
N VAL A 42 -2.85 -1.73 -15.82
CA VAL A 42 -2.22 -0.40 -15.72
C VAL A 42 -2.96 0.42 -14.68
N ASN A 43 -4.29 0.50 -14.75
CA ASN A 43 -5.09 1.26 -13.79
C ASN A 43 -4.90 0.76 -12.36
N THR A 44 -4.90 -0.56 -12.15
CA THR A 44 -4.71 -1.16 -10.82
C THR A 44 -3.34 -0.81 -10.24
N THR A 45 -2.30 -0.93 -11.07
CA THR A 45 -0.92 -0.59 -10.69
C THR A 45 -0.75 0.91 -10.41
N LEU A 46 -1.36 1.77 -11.22
CA LEU A 46 -1.33 3.22 -11.01
C LEU A 46 -2.08 3.63 -9.74
N TYR A 47 -3.28 3.09 -9.49
CA TYR A 47 -3.99 3.35 -8.24
C TYR A 47 -3.20 2.89 -7.02
N GLY A 48 -2.59 1.70 -7.09
CA GLY A 48 -1.73 1.20 -6.03
C GLY A 48 -0.49 2.07 -5.80
N LEU A 49 0.12 2.60 -6.87
CA LEU A 49 1.24 3.53 -6.78
C LEU A 49 0.85 4.84 -6.11
N VAL A 50 -0.27 5.45 -6.53
CA VAL A 50 -0.82 6.67 -5.92
C VAL A 50 -1.10 6.45 -4.44
N LEU A 51 -1.72 5.32 -4.08
CA LEU A 51 -1.95 4.96 -2.68
C LEU A 51 -0.65 4.78 -1.90
N ALA A 52 0.38 4.16 -2.48
CA ALA A 52 1.65 3.98 -1.80
C ALA A 52 2.30 5.33 -1.46
N VAL A 53 2.28 6.27 -2.41
CA VAL A 53 2.74 7.64 -2.20
C VAL A 53 1.91 8.34 -1.12
N ALA A 54 0.57 8.21 -1.17
CA ALA A 54 -0.31 8.78 -0.17
C ALA A 54 -0.02 8.23 1.24
N HIS A 55 0.20 6.93 1.40
CA HIS A 55 0.58 6.33 2.68
C HIS A 55 1.91 6.87 3.19
N GLY A 56 2.90 7.06 2.30
CA GLY A 56 4.19 7.66 2.65
C GLY A 56 4.05 9.11 3.11
N ALA A 57 3.23 9.90 2.42
CA ALA A 57 2.94 11.27 2.81
C ALA A 57 2.22 11.34 4.17
N LEU A 58 1.23 10.48 4.40
CA LEU A 58 0.52 10.39 5.68
C LEU A 58 1.43 9.94 6.82
N LEU A 59 2.34 9.01 6.57
CA LEU A 59 3.33 8.58 7.57
C LEU A 59 4.25 9.73 7.98
N ALA A 60 4.72 10.53 7.02
CA ALA A 60 5.53 11.71 7.29
C ALA A 60 4.75 12.78 8.06
N LEU A 61 3.50 13.05 7.65
CA LEU A 61 2.60 13.99 8.34
C LEU A 61 2.33 13.56 9.78
N ALA A 62 1.99 12.29 9.99
CA ALA A 62 1.74 11.73 11.31
C ALA A 62 2.96 11.85 12.23
N GLY A 63 4.18 11.66 11.68
CA GLY A 63 5.41 11.85 12.43
C GLY A 63 5.68 13.30 12.86
N ALA A 64 5.20 14.28 12.11
CA ALA A 64 5.34 15.71 12.43
C ALA A 64 4.28 16.18 13.43
N GLU A 65 3.02 15.82 13.21
CA GLU A 65 1.86 16.33 13.97
C GLU A 65 1.70 15.65 15.35
N LEU A 66 2.00 14.36 15.45
CA LEU A 66 1.71 13.56 16.66
C LEU A 66 2.89 13.47 17.63
N ALA A 67 3.93 14.28 17.44
CA ALA A 67 5.10 14.36 18.32
C ALA A 67 4.83 15.10 19.65
N ALA A 68 3.69 15.81 19.78
CA ALA A 68 3.30 16.52 21.00
C ALA A 68 2.52 15.63 21.99
N SER A 69 2.76 15.83 23.28
CA SER A 69 2.56 14.86 24.39
C SER A 69 1.13 14.45 24.80
N ASP A 70 0.09 14.74 24.02
CA ASP A 70 -1.30 14.29 24.29
C ASP A 70 -1.89 13.42 23.15
N ALA A 71 -1.01 12.74 22.41
CA ALA A 71 -1.35 12.08 21.15
C ALA A 71 -1.29 10.55 21.17
N GLN A 72 -1.01 9.87 22.29
CA GLN A 72 -0.71 8.42 22.30
C GLN A 72 -1.79 7.56 21.61
N ARG A 73 -3.06 7.72 22.01
CA ARG A 73 -4.17 6.93 21.44
C ARG A 73 -4.41 7.24 19.95
N ARG A 74 -4.22 8.50 19.56
CA ARG A 74 -4.33 8.95 18.16
C ARG A 74 -3.18 8.39 17.32
N ALA A 75 -1.96 8.44 17.84
CA ALA A 75 -0.79 7.85 17.20
C ALA A 75 -0.95 6.34 16.99
N ASP A 76 -1.49 5.62 17.97
CA ASP A 76 -1.72 4.17 17.85
C ASP A 76 -2.81 3.85 16.82
N ALA A 77 -3.92 4.62 16.79
CA ALA A 77 -4.97 4.47 15.78
C ALA A 77 -4.44 4.73 14.36
N VAL A 78 -3.66 5.80 14.18
CA VAL A 78 -2.98 6.14 12.92
C VAL A 78 -2.03 5.02 12.49
N ALA A 79 -1.25 4.48 13.42
CA ALA A 79 -0.31 3.40 13.14
C ALA A 79 -1.01 2.13 12.64
N TRP A 80 -2.11 1.72 13.27
CA TRP A 80 -2.89 0.56 12.84
C TRP A 80 -3.55 0.77 11.48
N CYS A 81 -4.13 1.95 11.25
CA CYS A 81 -4.74 2.29 9.97
C CYS A 81 -3.69 2.25 8.83
N LEU A 82 -2.54 2.88 9.04
CA LEU A 82 -1.44 2.86 8.07
C LEU A 82 -0.88 1.45 7.86
N ALA A 83 -0.73 0.65 8.91
CA ALA A 83 -0.28 -0.74 8.79
C ALA A 83 -1.23 -1.56 7.91
N GLY A 84 -2.53 -1.50 8.17
CA GLY A 84 -3.53 -2.17 7.35
C GLY A 84 -3.52 -1.66 5.90
N ALA A 85 -3.47 -0.34 5.71
CA ALA A 85 -3.46 0.28 4.39
C ALA A 85 -2.25 -0.14 3.56
N VAL A 86 -1.05 -0.14 4.15
CA VAL A 86 0.20 -0.56 3.51
C VAL A 86 0.20 -2.05 3.20
N LEU A 87 -0.27 -2.90 4.12
CA LEU A 87 -0.36 -4.35 3.90
C LEU A 87 -1.29 -4.70 2.73
N LEU A 88 -2.47 -4.08 2.67
CA LEU A 88 -3.41 -4.26 1.56
C LEU A 88 -2.79 -3.82 0.23
N ASN A 89 -2.09 -2.69 0.22
CA ASN A 89 -1.44 -2.21 -1.00
C ASN A 89 -0.26 -3.10 -1.43
N LEU A 90 0.50 -3.65 -0.48
CA LEU A 90 1.53 -4.65 -0.76
C LEU A 90 0.95 -5.92 -1.37
N ALA A 91 -0.19 -6.40 -0.87
CA ALA A 91 -0.87 -7.56 -1.43
C ALA A 91 -1.31 -7.31 -2.89
N VAL A 92 -1.84 -6.11 -3.18
CA VAL A 92 -2.19 -5.68 -4.54
C VAL A 92 -0.95 -5.61 -5.44
N ALA A 93 0.15 -5.03 -4.94
CA ALA A 93 1.41 -4.94 -5.69
C ALA A 93 2.01 -6.31 -6.01
N ALA A 94 1.98 -7.23 -5.04
CA ALA A 94 2.42 -8.62 -5.23
C ALA A 94 1.55 -9.36 -6.24
N GLN A 95 0.22 -9.17 -6.20
CA GLN A 95 -0.70 -9.74 -7.19
C GLN A 95 -0.37 -9.26 -8.61
N ASN A 96 -0.14 -7.94 -8.76
CA ASN A 96 0.21 -7.35 -10.05
C ASN A 96 1.55 -7.91 -10.56
N LEU A 97 2.55 -8.04 -9.68
CA LEU A 97 3.83 -8.65 -10.04
C LEU A 97 3.68 -10.13 -10.46
N LEU A 98 2.90 -10.91 -9.72
CA LEU A 98 2.62 -12.31 -10.06
C LEU A 98 1.92 -12.45 -11.41
N ALA A 99 0.94 -11.59 -11.71
CA ALA A 99 0.26 -11.57 -12.99
C ALA A 99 1.21 -11.26 -14.15
N VAL A 100 2.16 -10.35 -13.95
CA VAL A 100 3.18 -10.01 -14.95
C VAL A 100 4.20 -11.13 -15.11
N VAL A 101 4.65 -11.74 -14.01
CA VAL A 101 5.56 -12.91 -14.05
C VAL A 101 4.90 -14.08 -14.77
N ALA A 102 3.61 -14.34 -14.51
CA ALA A 102 2.84 -15.35 -15.21
C ALA A 102 2.81 -15.10 -16.72
N LEU A 103 2.58 -13.84 -17.14
CA LEU A 103 2.53 -13.45 -18.55
C LEU A 103 3.91 -13.56 -19.23
N VAL A 104 4.97 -13.07 -18.58
CA VAL A 104 6.31 -12.99 -19.17
C VAL A 104 7.02 -14.35 -19.19
N ARG A 105 6.85 -15.15 -18.13
CA ARG A 105 7.57 -16.42 -17.95
C ARG A 105 6.72 -17.66 -18.24
N LEU A 106 5.45 -17.49 -18.66
CA LEU A 106 4.49 -18.59 -18.82
C LEU A 106 4.39 -19.45 -17.55
N HIS A 107 4.55 -18.84 -16.38
CA HIS A 107 4.68 -19.56 -15.11
C HIS A 107 3.31 -19.89 -14.51
N HIS A 108 2.91 -21.17 -14.59
CA HIS A 108 1.57 -21.63 -14.22
C HIS A 108 1.19 -21.33 -12.77
N ALA A 109 2.09 -21.60 -11.81
CA ALA A 109 1.78 -21.36 -10.39
C ALA A 109 1.53 -19.88 -10.08
N SER A 110 2.27 -18.97 -10.73
CA SER A 110 2.04 -17.52 -10.61
C SER A 110 0.70 -17.12 -11.22
N ALA A 111 0.29 -17.75 -12.33
CA ALA A 111 -1.00 -17.50 -12.95
C ALA A 111 -2.17 -17.92 -12.03
N VAL A 112 -2.07 -19.10 -11.42
CA VAL A 112 -3.09 -19.61 -10.48
C VAL A 112 -3.21 -18.70 -9.26
N LEU A 113 -2.09 -18.34 -8.64
CA LEU A 113 -2.09 -17.44 -7.48
C LEU A 113 -2.61 -16.04 -7.83
N ALA A 114 -2.16 -15.47 -8.95
CA ALA A 114 -2.64 -14.16 -9.39
C ALA A 114 -4.15 -14.16 -9.71
N HIS A 115 -4.66 -15.29 -10.21
CA HIS A 115 -6.08 -15.45 -10.53
C HIS A 115 -6.93 -15.64 -9.26
N SER A 116 -6.47 -16.43 -8.29
CA SER A 116 -7.24 -16.75 -7.08
C SER A 116 -7.57 -15.52 -6.25
N ILE A 117 -6.67 -14.53 -6.21
CA ILE A 117 -6.85 -13.28 -5.46
C ILE A 117 -7.40 -12.13 -6.30
N ARG A 118 -7.62 -12.32 -7.61
CA ARG A 118 -8.03 -11.26 -8.54
C ARG A 118 -9.34 -10.58 -8.14
N GLY A 119 -10.31 -11.35 -7.64
CA GLY A 119 -11.60 -10.82 -7.19
C GLY A 119 -11.47 -9.89 -5.98
N ALA A 120 -10.45 -10.09 -5.15
CA ALA A 120 -10.19 -9.32 -3.94
C ALA A 120 -9.39 -8.03 -4.17
N VAL A 121 -8.75 -7.87 -5.34
CA VAL A 121 -7.88 -6.71 -5.62
C VAL A 121 -8.64 -5.38 -5.51
N LYS A 122 -9.80 -5.28 -6.16
CA LYS A 122 -10.60 -4.05 -6.12
C LYS A 122 -11.04 -3.69 -4.68
N PRO A 123 -11.65 -4.59 -3.89
CA PRO A 123 -11.99 -4.26 -2.51
C PRO A 123 -10.77 -3.96 -1.64
N MET A 124 -9.62 -4.61 -1.86
CA MET A 124 -8.38 -4.30 -1.14
C MET A 124 -7.90 -2.87 -1.41
N ILE A 125 -7.98 -2.38 -2.65
CA ILE A 125 -7.64 -0.98 -3.01
C ILE A 125 -8.57 -0.02 -2.28
N TRP A 126 -9.88 -0.25 -2.31
CA TRP A 126 -10.86 0.62 -1.64
C TRP A 126 -10.69 0.61 -0.12
N ALA A 127 -10.46 -0.56 0.48
CA ALA A 127 -10.21 -0.68 1.91
C ALA A 127 -8.89 0.00 2.31
N SER A 128 -7.84 -0.13 1.49
CA SER A 128 -6.57 0.56 1.70
C SER A 128 -6.75 2.09 1.67
N ALA A 129 -7.49 2.60 0.68
CA ALA A 129 -7.83 4.02 0.60
C ALA A 129 -8.67 4.50 1.81
N ALA A 130 -9.67 3.72 2.22
CA ALA A 130 -10.51 4.05 3.37
C ALA A 130 -9.69 4.12 4.67
N LEU A 131 -8.76 3.19 4.87
CA LEU A 131 -7.85 3.20 6.01
C LEU A 131 -6.89 4.39 5.97
N ALA A 132 -6.41 4.79 4.79
CA ALA A 132 -5.60 6.00 4.65
C ALA A 132 -6.37 7.27 5.04
N VAL A 133 -7.64 7.38 4.62
CA VAL A 133 -8.53 8.48 5.03
C VAL A 133 -8.81 8.45 6.52
N ALA A 134 -9.05 7.27 7.10
CA ALA A 134 -9.24 7.11 8.55
C ALA A 134 -7.99 7.52 9.34
N ALA A 135 -6.80 7.16 8.86
CA ALA A 135 -5.53 7.60 9.45
C ALA A 135 -5.38 9.12 9.40
N TYR A 136 -5.72 9.75 8.27
CA TYR A 136 -5.69 11.20 8.15
C TYR A 136 -6.66 11.87 9.14
N ALA A 137 -7.91 11.41 9.22
CA ALA A 137 -8.91 11.94 10.14
C ALA A 137 -8.48 11.78 11.61
N ALA A 138 -7.92 10.62 11.99
CA ALA A 138 -7.41 10.37 13.34
C ALA A 138 -6.21 11.27 13.68
N ALA A 139 -5.31 11.54 12.72
CA ALA A 139 -4.19 12.44 12.93
C ALA A 139 -4.64 13.89 13.23
N HIS A 140 -5.77 14.31 12.64
CA HIS A 140 -6.36 15.65 12.86
C HIS A 140 -7.35 15.69 14.04
N GLY A 141 -7.56 14.57 14.74
CA GLY A 141 -8.49 14.48 15.87
C GLY A 141 -9.96 14.56 15.50
N TRP A 142 -10.32 14.22 14.25
CA TRP A 142 -11.72 14.12 13.82
C TRP A 142 -12.38 12.79 14.24
N LEU A 143 -11.56 11.83 14.72
CA LEU A 143 -11.93 10.52 15.27
C LEU A 143 -11.22 10.36 16.62
#